data_AF-A0A7W1FEV1-F1
#
_entry.id   AF-A0A7W1FEV1-F1
#
_cell.length_a   1.000
_cell.length_b   1.000
_cell.length_c   1.000
_cell.angle_alpha   90.00
_cell.angle_beta   90.00
_cell.angle_gamma   90.00
#
_symmetry.space_group_name_H-M   'P 1'
#
loop_
_entity.id
_entity.type
_entity.pdbx_description
1 polymer ?
#
loop_
_entity_poly.entity_id
_entity_poly.type
_entity_poly.pdbx_seq_one_letter_code
_entity_poly.pdbx_strand_id
1 'polypeptide(L)' 'ADMVEASWQIVSPILDVWQAIPARDFPNYESGSWGPTEADELLKNDGRKWKNTVD' A
#
# COMPACT_ATOMS: atom_id res chain seq x y z
N ALA A 1 -24.31 7.06 -6.12
CA ALA A 1 -24.13 5.94 -5.19
C ALA A 1 -23.18 4.88 -5.77
N ASP A 2 -23.23 4.61 -7.08
CA ASP A 2 -22.46 3.55 -7.75
C ASP A 2 -20.94 3.55 -7.47
N MET A 3 -20.24 4.69 -7.71
CA MET A 3 -18.79 4.76 -7.51
C MET A 3 -18.34 4.58 -6.04
N VAL A 4 -19.17 4.99 -5.08
CA VAL A 4 -18.86 4.82 -3.65
C VAL A 4 -18.99 3.36 -3.27
N GLU A 5 -20.07 2.70 -3.69
CA GLU A 5 -20.30 1.28 -3.45
C GLU A 5 -19.21 0.42 -4.11
N ALA A 6 -18.85 0.72 -5.37
CA ALA A 6 -17.77 0.04 -6.08
C ALA A 6 -16.41 0.19 -5.37
N SER A 7 -16.11 1.38 -4.83
CA SER A 7 -14.89 1.60 -4.05
C SER A 7 -14.86 0.75 -2.78
N TRP A 8 -16.00 0.63 -2.09
CA TRP A 8 -16.12 -0.22 -0.90
C TRP A 8 -15.97 -1.70 -1.20
N GLN A 9 -16.46 -2.18 -2.36
CA GLN A 9 -16.23 -3.58 -2.77
C GLN A 9 -14.74 -3.94 -2.86
N ILE A 10 -13.87 -2.97 -3.16
CA ILE A 10 -12.41 -3.18 -3.24
C ILE A 10 -11.76 -3.06 -1.85
N VAL A 11 -12.12 -2.03 -1.08
CA VAL A 11 -11.43 -1.70 0.18
C VAL A 11 -11.86 -2.59 1.35
N SER A 12 -13.15 -2.93 1.46
CA SER A 12 -13.69 -3.73 2.57
C SER A 12 -12.93 -5.03 2.84
N PRO A 13 -12.66 -5.92 1.85
CA PRO A 13 -11.95 -7.17 2.13
C PRO A 13 -10.51 -6.95 2.64
N ILE A 14 -9.85 -5.85 2.26
CA ILE A 14 -8.51 -5.51 2.78
C ILE A 14 -8.61 -5.16 4.26
N LEU A 15 -9.62 -4.38 4.65
CA LEU A 15 -9.86 -3.99 6.04
C LEU A 15 -10.23 -5.20 6.91
N ASP A 16 -11.06 -6.11 6.39
CA ASP A 16 -11.45 -7.34 7.10
C ASP A 16 -10.22 -8.19 7.46
N VAL A 17 -9.27 -8.33 6.53
CA VAL A 17 -8.01 -9.04 6.75
C VAL A 17 -7.14 -8.33 7.78
N TRP A 18 -7.00 -7.01 7.71
CA TRP A 18 -6.22 -6.23 8.69
C TRP A 18 -6.80 -6.29 10.10
N GLN A 19 -8.12 -6.38 10.24
CA GLN A 19 -8.76 -6.57 11.55
C GLN A 19 -8.55 -7.98 12.10
N ALA A 20 -8.61 -9.00 11.25
CA ALA A 20 -8.50 -10.39 11.67
C ALA A 20 -7.05 -10.82 11.95
N ILE A 21 -6.08 -10.23 11.25
CA ILE A 21 -4.67 -10.63 11.29
C ILE A 21 -3.82 -9.41 11.67
N PRO A 22 -3.29 -9.36 12.91
CA PRO A 22 -2.34 -8.34 13.28
C PRO A 22 -1.15 -8.31 12.31
N ALA A 23 -0.74 -7.10 11.91
CA ALA A 23 0.44 -6.94 11.08
C ALA A 23 1.66 -7.56 11.78
N ARG A 24 2.36 -8.47 11.09
CA ARG A 24 3.59 -9.08 11.62
C ARG A 24 4.70 -8.04 11.70
N ASP A 25 4.79 -7.23 10.65
CA ASP A 25 5.72 -6.12 10.52
C ASP A 25 4.96 -4.89 10.03
N PHE A 26 5.38 -3.72 10.49
CA PHE A 26 4.89 -2.43 10.02
C PHE A 26 6.12 -1.59 9.64
N PRO A 27 6.50 -1.57 8.35
CA PRO A 27 7.73 -0.91 7.95
C PRO A 27 7.58 0.60 8.10
N ASN A 28 8.41 1.16 8.97
CA ASN A 28 8.47 2.60 9.21
C ASN A 28 9.34 3.29 8.16
N TYR A 29 9.20 4.60 8.07
CA TYR A 29 9.94 5.44 7.12
C TYR A 29 10.23 6.80 7.74
N GLU A 30 11.29 7.44 7.25
CA GLU A 30 11.66 8.80 7.69
C GLU A 30 10.64 9.82 7.16
N SER A 31 10.27 10.80 8.01
CA SER A 31 9.40 11.91 7.58
C SER A 31 10.03 12.67 6.41
N GLY A 32 9.25 12.93 5.35
CA GLY A 32 9.73 13.58 4.13
C GLY A 32 10.34 12.63 3.10
N SER A 33 10.49 11.33 3.41
CA SER A 33 10.84 10.31 2.43
C SER A 33 9.62 9.86 1.59
N TRP A 34 9.87 9.02 0.58
CA TRP A 34 8.83 8.42 -0.27
C TRP A 34 8.11 7.23 0.36
N GLY A 35 8.45 6.87 1.60
CA GLY A 35 7.91 5.70 2.29
C GLY A 35 8.97 4.62 2.54
N PRO A 36 8.55 3.45 3.03
CA PRO A 36 9.44 2.34 3.32
C PRO A 36 9.97 1.70 2.04
N THR A 37 11.14 1.04 2.13
CA THR A 37 11.77 0.34 0.98
C THR A 37 10.85 -0.71 0.37
N GLU A 38 10.02 -1.34 1.19
CA GLU A 38 9.02 -2.34 0.80
C GLU A 38 8.01 -1.79 -0.22
N ALA A 39 7.76 -0.48 -0.23
CA ALA A 39 6.89 0.16 -1.23
C ALA A 39 7.55 0.18 -2.63
N ASP A 40 8.87 0.28 -2.72
CA ASP A 40 9.62 0.14 -3.98
C ASP A 40 9.68 -1.33 -4.41
N GLU A 41 9.90 -2.25 -3.47
CA GLU A 41 9.94 -3.68 -3.73
C GLU A 41 8.62 -4.21 -4.29
N LEU A 42 7.49 -3.73 -3.76
CA LEU A 42 6.16 -4.06 -4.26
C LEU A 42 6.01 -3.78 -5.75
N LEU A 43 6.50 -2.62 -6.23
CA LEU A 43 6.45 -2.28 -7.65
C LEU A 43 7.50 -3.01 -8.47
N LYS A 44 8.70 -3.22 -7.92
CA LYS A 44 9.78 -3.96 -8.60
C LYS A 44 9.36 -5.39 -8.94
N ASN A 45 8.54 -6.04 -8.12
CA ASN A 45 7.98 -7.35 -8.40
C ASN A 45 7.15 -7.40 -9.70
N ASP A 46 6.55 -6.27 -10.08
CA ASP A 46 5.82 -6.08 -11.34
C ASP A 46 6.69 -5.45 -12.46
N GLY A 47 8.01 -5.31 -12.24
CA GLY A 47 8.91 -4.62 -13.18
C GLY A 47 8.67 -3.11 -13.28
N ARG A 48 8.02 -2.52 -12.28
CA ARG A 48 7.66 -1.09 -12.22
C ARG A 48 8.54 -0.36 -11.21
N LYS A 49 8.56 0.97 -11.32
CA LYS A 49 9.16 1.88 -10.32
C LYS A 49 8.27 3.09 -10.10
N TRP A 50 8.34 3.68 -8.91
CA TRP A 50 7.71 4.96 -8.65
C TRP A 50 8.31 6.03 -9.56
N LYS A 51 7.47 6.99 -9.98
CA LYS A 51 7.95 8.19 -10.67
C LYS A 51 8.23 9.28 -9.64
N ASN A 52 9.25 9.06 -8.83
CA ASN A 52 9.75 10.01 -7.85
C ASN A 52 10.92 10.82 -8.44
N THR A 53 11.24 11.93 -7.78
CA THR A 53 12.36 12.81 -8.16
C THR A 53 13.72 12.29 -7.64
N VAL A 54 13.74 11.09 -7.08
CA VAL A 54 14.92 10.44 -6.52
C VAL A 54 15.28 9.33 -7.50
N ASP A 55 16.24 9.60 -8.40
CA ASP A 55 16.89 8.53 -9.17
C ASP A 55 17.90 7.79 -8.29
#